data_AF-A0A962D1T5-F1
#
_entry.id   AF-A0A962D1T5-F1
#
_cell.length_a   1.000
_cell.length_b   1.000
_cell.length_c   1.000
_cell.angle_alpha   90.00
_cell.angle_beta   90.00
_cell.angle_gamma   90.00
#
_symmetry.space_group_name_H-M   'P 1'
#
loop_
_entity.id
_entity.type
_entity.pdbx_description
1 polymer ?
#
loop_
_entity_poly.entity_id
_entity_poly.type
_entity_poly.pdbx_seq_one_letter_code
_entity_poly.pdbx_strand_id
1 'polypeptide(L)'
;LTIVAIGTSLPELASSVIAAARGQVDIALGNVLGSCLFNLLLIIGVTASVHPLPVANSLLWVELPAMLLFSIALLPMMLRRMAIGRTEGLVLLFAYVSFIGWQMWGAFGTVPAA
;
A
#
# COMPACT_ATOMS: atom_id res chain seq x y z
N LEU A 1 1.19 11.05 -12.57
CA LEU A 1 1.51 10.26 -11.37
C LEU A 1 0.94 8.84 -11.43
N THR A 2 -0.35 8.68 -11.70
CA THR A 2 -1.06 7.37 -11.69
C THR A 2 -0.51 6.32 -12.65
N ILE A 3 -0.24 6.63 -13.92
CA ILE A 3 0.29 5.65 -14.89
C ILE A 3 1.70 5.17 -14.51
N VAL A 4 2.55 6.08 -14.04
CA VAL A 4 3.92 5.76 -13.61
C VAL A 4 3.88 4.93 -12.31
N ALA A 5 3.04 5.33 -11.35
CA ALA A 5 2.86 4.61 -10.09
C ALA A 5 2.34 3.18 -10.31
N ILE A 6 1.40 2.99 -11.25
CA ILE A 6 0.92 1.66 -11.63
C ILE A 6 2.05 0.85 -12.28
N GLY A 7 2.82 1.46 -13.18
CA GLY A 7 3.94 0.80 -13.86
C GLY A 7 5.06 0.34 -12.91
N THR A 8 5.33 1.11 -11.85
CA THR A 8 6.36 0.77 -10.84
C THR A 8 5.90 -0.23 -9.79
N SER A 9 4.61 -0.54 -9.68
CA SER A 9 4.08 -1.50 -8.70
C SER A 9 3.51 -2.78 -9.34
N LEU A 10 3.38 -2.78 -10.67
CA LEU A 10 2.93 -3.91 -11.48
C LEU A 10 3.85 -5.14 -11.37
N PRO A 11 5.19 -5.00 -11.45
CA PRO A 11 6.10 -6.13 -11.29
C PRO A 11 5.98 -6.79 -9.91
N GLU A 12 5.87 -5.99 -8.85
CA GLU A 12 5.74 -6.46 -7.47
C GLU A 12 4.39 -7.12 -7.22
N LEU A 13 3.31 -6.55 -7.78
CA LEU A 13 1.99 -7.16 -7.75
C LEU A 13 2.03 -8.53 -8.45
N ALA A 14 2.64 -8.61 -9.64
CA ALA A 14 2.75 -9.84 -10.40
C ALA A 14 3.56 -10.90 -9.65
N SER A 15 4.71 -10.55 -9.06
CA SER A 15 5.54 -11.51 -8.31
C SER A 15 4.85 -11.99 -7.03
N SER A 16 4.15 -11.11 -6.30
CA SER A 16 3.37 -11.50 -5.12
C SER A 16 2.17 -12.39 -5.47
N VAL A 17 1.46 -12.12 -6.57
CA VAL A 17 0.35 -12.98 -7.05
C VAL A 17 0.86 -14.36 -7.46
N ILE A 18 1.97 -14.43 -8.19
CA ILE A 18 2.57 -15.71 -8.61
C ILE A 18 3.03 -16.53 -7.39
N ALA A 19 3.67 -15.89 -6.40
CA ALA A 19 4.09 -16.55 -5.17
C ALA A 19 2.89 -17.05 -4.35
N ALA A 20 1.83 -16.23 -4.21
CA ALA A 20 0.60 -16.63 -3.54
C ALA A 20 -0.11 -17.79 -4.26
N ALA A 21 -0.16 -17.78 -5.60
CA ALA A 21 -0.75 -18.84 -6.41
C ALA A 21 0.01 -20.18 -6.28
N ARG A 22 1.32 -20.13 -5.99
CA ARG A 22 2.16 -21.31 -5.72
C ARG A 22 2.08 -21.78 -4.26
N GLY A 23 1.22 -21.18 -3.43
CA GLY A 23 1.11 -21.49 -2.01
C GLY A 23 2.28 -20.97 -1.16
N GLN A 24 3.16 -20.15 -1.73
CA GLN A 24 4.34 -19.57 -1.07
C GLN A 24 3.98 -18.21 -0.45
N VAL A 25 3.05 -18.24 0.50
CA VAL A 25 2.50 -17.04 1.13
C VAL A 25 3.57 -16.22 1.85
N ASP A 26 4.55 -16.88 2.47
CA ASP A 26 5.69 -16.22 3.13
C ASP A 26 6.55 -15.40 2.16
N ILE A 27 6.76 -15.93 0.95
CA ILE A 27 7.53 -15.24 -0.11
C ILE A 27 6.73 -14.07 -0.66
N ALA A 28 5.42 -14.26 -0.89
CA ALA A 28 4.54 -13.18 -1.33
C ALA A 28 4.52 -12.01 -0.32
N LEU A 29 4.49 -12.31 0.97
CA LEU A 29 4.53 -11.33 2.07
C LEU A 29 5.89 -10.66 2.19
N GLY A 30 6.98 -11.44 2.11
CA GLY A 30 8.34 -10.90 2.11
C GLY A 30 8.58 -9.92 0.97
N ASN A 31 8.02 -10.22 -0.21
CA ASN A 31 8.08 -9.32 -1.36
C ASN A 31 7.31 -8.01 -1.12
N VAL A 32 6.06 -8.07 -0.61
CA VAL A 32 5.28 -6.86 -0.33
C VAL A 32 5.95 -5.99 0.74
N LEU A 33 6.30 -6.58 1.89
CA LEU A 33 6.92 -5.84 2.99
C LEU A 33 8.30 -5.31 2.62
N GLY A 34 9.10 -6.11 1.91
CA GLY A 34 10.41 -5.74 1.42
C GLY A 34 10.36 -4.56 0.46
N SER A 35 9.46 -4.60 -0.52
CA SER A 35 9.29 -3.50 -1.49
C SER A 35 8.77 -2.22 -0.84
N CYS A 36 7.86 -2.31 0.13
CA CYS A 36 7.41 -1.14 0.89
C CYS A 36 8.55 -0.51 1.70
N LEU A 37 9.36 -1.32 2.40
CA LEU A 37 10.52 -0.83 3.14
C LEU A 37 11.58 -0.24 2.20
N PHE A 38 11.86 -0.90 1.08
CA PHE A 38 12.83 -0.40 0.09
C PHE A 38 12.39 0.94 -0.49
N ASN A 39 11.13 1.11 -0.86
CA ASN A 39 10.62 2.40 -1.35
C ASN A 39 10.67 3.48 -0.27
N LEU A 40 10.31 3.16 0.97
CA LEU A 40 10.30 4.12 2.06
C LEU A 40 11.72 4.55 2.48
N LEU A 41 12.63 3.60 2.66
CA LEU A 41 13.99 3.90 3.13
C LEU A 41 14.90 4.35 2.01
N LEU A 42 14.89 3.66 0.87
CA LEU A 42 15.86 3.87 -0.19
C LEU A 42 15.38 4.93 -1.17
N ILE A 43 14.17 4.82 -1.73
CA ILE A 43 13.69 5.83 -2.69
C ILE A 43 13.41 7.15 -1.98
N ILE A 44 12.54 7.15 -0.96
CA ILE A 44 12.16 8.39 -0.26
C ILE A 44 13.37 8.93 0.53
N GLY A 45 14.14 8.08 1.21
CA GLY A 45 15.32 8.55 1.96
C GLY A 45 16.38 9.20 1.09
N VAL A 46 16.73 8.57 -0.06
CA VAL A 46 17.69 9.17 -1.00
C VAL A 46 17.12 10.43 -1.63
N THR A 47 15.88 10.41 -2.12
CA THR A 47 15.27 11.61 -2.73
C THR A 47 15.16 12.77 -1.75
N ALA A 48 14.76 12.53 -0.49
CA ALA A 48 14.71 13.53 0.57
C ALA A 48 16.08 14.12 0.90
N SER A 49 17.15 13.31 0.84
CA SER A 49 18.52 13.78 1.09
C SER A 49 19.06 14.66 -0.03
N VAL A 50 18.64 14.43 -1.28
CA VAL A 50 19.07 15.22 -2.44
C VAL A 50 18.24 16.49 -2.59
N HIS A 51 16.92 16.40 -2.40
CA HIS A 51 16.02 17.54 -2.51
C HIS A 51 14.87 17.41 -1.50
N PRO A 52 14.60 18.45 -0.68
CA PRO A 52 13.46 18.43 0.23
C PRO A 52 12.17 18.23 -0.56
N LEU A 53 11.43 17.18 -0.19
CA LEU A 53 10.17 16.81 -0.82
C LEU A 53 9.05 17.71 -0.27
N PRO A 54 8.32 18.47 -1.11
CA PRO A 54 7.15 19.20 -0.65
C PRO A 54 6.05 18.19 -0.29
N VAL A 55 5.77 18.05 1.02
CA VAL A 55 4.78 17.09 1.53
C VAL A 55 3.43 17.79 1.67
N ALA A 56 2.40 17.27 1.00
CA ALA A 56 1.05 17.78 1.15
C ALA A 56 0.48 17.42 2.55
N ASN A 57 -0.24 18.34 3.19
CA ASN A 57 -0.86 18.09 4.49
C ASN A 57 -1.83 16.89 4.47
N SER A 58 -2.55 16.69 3.37
CA SER A 58 -3.42 15.53 3.14
C SER A 58 -2.64 14.20 3.18
N LEU A 59 -1.42 14.17 2.63
CA LEU A 59 -0.56 12.99 2.66
C LEU A 59 -0.11 12.63 4.09
N LEU A 60 0.23 13.65 4.89
CA LEU A 60 0.64 13.48 6.29
C LEU A 60 -0.50 13.02 7.21
N TRP A 61 -1.70 13.58 7.04
CA TRP A 61 -2.79 13.40 8.01
C TRP A 61 -3.82 12.34 7.61
N VAL A 62 -3.84 11.92 6.34
CA VAL A 62 -4.82 10.95 5.83
C VAL A 62 -4.13 9.72 5.28
N GLU A 63 -3.23 9.91 4.31
CA GLU A 63 -2.67 8.78 3.54
C GLU A 63 -1.66 7.98 4.36
N LEU A 64 -0.72 8.65 5.04
CA LEU A 64 0.26 8.00 5.91
C LEU A 64 -0.37 7.23 7.08
N PRO A 65 -1.26 7.83 7.91
CA PRO A 65 -1.87 7.09 9.02
C PRO A 65 -2.78 5.95 8.53
N ALA A 66 -3.44 6.08 7.38
CA ALA A 66 -4.19 4.97 6.80
C ALA A 66 -3.27 3.82 6.35
N MET A 67 -2.17 4.11 5.65
CA MET A 67 -1.17 3.10 5.27
C MET A 67 -0.58 2.40 6.50
N LEU A 68 -0.32 3.16 7.56
CA LEU A 68 0.15 2.62 8.83
C LEU A 68 -0.90 1.72 9.48
N LEU A 69 -2.17 2.15 9.51
CA LEU A 69 -3.28 1.38 10.06
C LEU A 69 -3.45 0.04 9.33
N PHE A 70 -3.42 0.03 8.00
CA PHE A 70 -3.48 -1.19 7.20
C PHE A 70 -2.28 -2.11 7.45
N SER A 71 -1.07 -1.55 7.53
CA SER A 71 0.14 -2.33 7.84
C SER A 71 0.09 -2.93 9.25
N ILE A 72 -0.38 -2.16 10.23
CA ILE A 72 -0.54 -2.64 11.61
C ILE A 72 -1.64 -3.69 11.70
N ALA A 73 -2.75 -3.54 10.96
CA ALA A 73 -3.82 -4.53 10.90
C ALA A 73 -3.36 -5.87 10.30
N LEU A 74 -2.39 -5.84 9.39
CA LEU A 74 -1.75 -7.02 8.80
C LEU A 74 -0.86 -7.77 9.81
N LEU A 75 -0.17 -7.08 10.73
CA LEU A 75 0.76 -7.69 11.69
C LEU A 75 0.12 -8.78 12.60
N PRO A 76 -1.00 -8.56 13.30
CA PRO A 76 -1.61 -9.58 14.15
C PRO A 76 -2.21 -10.75 13.34
N MET A 77 -2.63 -10.51 12.09
CA MET A 77 -3.04 -11.58 11.17
C MET A 77 -1.85 -12.47 10.80
N MET A 78 -0.68 -11.88 10.52
CA MET A 78 0.55 -12.62 10.25
C MET A 78 1.05 -13.40 11.47
N LEU A 79 1.04 -12.78 12.66
CA LEU A 79 1.55 -13.38 13.89
C LEU A 79 0.71 -14.56 14.40
N ARG A 80 -0.59 -14.62 14.08
CA ARG A 80 -1.47 -15.69 14.57
C ARG A 80 -1.42 -16.98 13.76
N ARG A 81 -1.08 -16.94 12.47
CA ARG A 81 -1.13 -18.13 11.60
C ARG A 81 -0.06 -18.26 10.53
N MET A 82 0.84 -17.28 10.34
CA MET A 82 1.73 -17.19 9.16
C MET A 82 1.02 -17.50 7.83
N ALA A 83 -0.29 -17.26 7.77
CA ALA A 83 -1.11 -17.59 6.62
C ALA A 83 -2.32 -16.66 6.64
N ILE A 84 -2.41 -15.80 5.63
CA ILE A 84 -3.59 -14.99 5.37
C ILE A 84 -4.60 -15.91 4.66
N GLY A 85 -5.65 -16.30 5.37
CA GLY A 85 -6.78 -17.03 4.81
C GLY A 85 -7.59 -16.17 3.84
N ARG A 86 -8.41 -16.83 3.01
CA ARG A 86 -9.24 -16.14 2.00
C ARG A 86 -10.17 -15.09 2.62
N THR A 87 -10.69 -15.36 3.82
CA THR A 87 -11.58 -14.45 4.56
C THR A 87 -10.87 -13.19 5.03
N GLU A 88 -9.66 -13.34 5.54
CA GLU A 88 -8.82 -12.25 6.06
C GLU A 88 -8.37 -11.33 4.92
N GLY A 89 -7.95 -11.93 3.80
CA GLY A 89 -7.64 -11.20 2.57
C GLY A 89 -8.85 -10.46 2.00
N LEU A 90 -10.06 -11.03 2.08
CA LEU A 90 -11.29 -10.38 1.58
C LEU A 90 -11.70 -9.20 2.45
N VAL A 91 -11.56 -9.30 3.77
CA VAL A 91 -11.77 -8.18 4.70
C VAL A 91 -10.79 -7.04 4.42
N LEU A 92 -9.50 -7.35 4.25
CA LEU A 92 -8.47 -6.36 3.91
C LEU A 92 -8.74 -5.70 2.56
N LEU A 93 -9.12 -6.48 1.54
CA LEU A 93 -9.48 -5.97 0.23
C LEU A 93 -10.68 -5.04 0.30
N PHE A 94 -11.72 -5.43 1.04
CA PHE A 94 -12.93 -4.62 1.21
C PHE A 94 -12.64 -3.30 1.93
N ALA A 95 -11.82 -3.35 2.98
CA ALA A 95 -11.38 -2.16 3.71
C ALA A 95 -10.53 -1.23 2.82
N TYR A 96 -9.64 -1.79 2.00
CA TYR A 96 -8.85 -1.03 1.02
C TYR A 96 -9.72 -0.35 -0.04
N VAL A 97 -10.65 -1.08 -0.65
CA VAL A 97 -11.58 -0.53 -1.65
C VAL A 97 -12.48 0.55 -1.03
N SER A 98 -12.97 0.34 0.19
CA SER A 98 -13.77 1.32 0.91
C SER A 98 -12.97 2.60 1.21
N PHE A 99 -11.71 2.46 1.60
CA PHE A 99 -10.82 3.60 1.85
C PHE A 99 -10.53 4.39 0.57
N ILE A 100 -10.21 3.71 -0.54
CA ILE A 100 -10.03 4.37 -1.83
C ILE A 100 -11.32 5.04 -2.30
N GLY A 101 -12.47 4.38 -2.15
CA GLY A 101 -13.77 4.93 -2.50
C GLY A 101 -14.08 6.21 -1.72
N TRP A 102 -13.79 6.22 -0.41
CA TRP A 102 -13.93 7.39 0.43
C TRP A 102 -12.98 8.53 0.04
N GLN A 103 -11.71 8.21 -0.24
CA GLN A 103 -10.73 9.21 -0.69
C GLN A 103 -11.13 9.79 -2.05
N MET A 104 -11.56 8.96 -3.00
CA MET A 104 -12.05 9.40 -4.31
C MET A 104 -13.28 10.28 -4.15
N TRP A 105 -14.25 9.90 -3.32
CA TRP A 105 -15.44 10.72 -3.06
C TRP A 105 -15.06 12.10 -2.48
N GLY A 106 -14.13 12.13 -1.52
CA GLY A 106 -13.58 13.37 -0.97
C GLY A 106 -12.86 14.23 -2.01
N ALA A 107 -12.12 13.60 -2.93
CA ALA A 107 -11.43 14.28 -4.03
C ALA A 107 -12.42 14.87 -5.05
N PHE A 108 -13.47 14.13 -5.43
CA PHE A 108 -14.54 14.61 -6.32
C PHE A 108 -15.37 15.75 -5.70
N GLY A 109 -15.44 15.86 -4.37
CA GLY A 109 -16.06 16.99 -3.68
C GLY A 109 -15.25 18.29 -3.71
N THR A 110 -13.96 18.22 -4.09
CA THR A 110 -13.04 19.38 -4.14
C THR A 110 -12.69 19.82 -5.57
N VAL A 111 -13.31 19.27 -6.60
CA VAL A 111 -13.21 19.78 -7.97
C VAL A 111 -14.24 20.90 -8.12
N PRO A 112 -13.86 22.19 -8.13
CA PRO A 112 -14.77 23.21 -8.64
C PRO A 112 -14.99 22.85 -10.11
N ALA A 113 -16.25 22.72 -10.52
CA ALA A 113 -16.59 22.81 -11.93
C ALA A 113 -16.06 24.15 -12.44
N ALA A 114 -14.95 24.12 -13.16
CA ALA A 114 -14.39 25.25 -13.90
C ALA A 114 -14.24 24.80 -15.36
#